data_AF-A0A209D429-F1
#
_entry.id   AF-A0A209D429-F1
#
_cell.length_a   1.000
_cell.length_b   1.000
_cell.length_c   1.000
_cell.angle_alpha   90.00
_cell.angle_beta   90.00
_cell.angle_gamma   90.00
#
_symmetry.space_group_name_H-M   'P 1'
#
loop_
_entity.id
_entity.type
_entity.pdbx_description
1 polymer ?
#
loop_
_entity_poly.entity_id
_entity_poly.type
_entity_poly.pdbx_seq_one_letter_code
_entity_poly.pdbx_strand_id
1 'polypeptide(L)'
;MPNTVTETPPDEETPPPDGDTLPPDEETPPPAAVGRYRRWWSGWPDWSVYLAVVWSALYGAASLYWALGGDGYPFERVHEDRSSGSILEPSRAEAVAPVLALFCALGVVAGVMMLKNLGTGGRVRKALLAYGWVAGVALTLLIPDYSLLGLLAFSPALLVFVFTGVPGPQDMGDIMYWHRGNLMIVFIGGLLWVAATLAYQRRTNGQCVYCGRAPHAPGRWTDPVRLRTWGRRAVWLAVLSTLPYDITRIAWYFGWPLGITDEFLKEMQDTPNMLEIGLALGVVSTLGSLLTHGLVAGWGEVWPRWVWWKRGRTIHPATAVVPAGFVAVVLIPGGLMAVRGFELGSWGITGPAILWVVWGAALGVATYLYQLRRRGACRSCGQG
;
A
#
# COMPACT_ATOMS: atom_id res chain seq x y z
N MET A 1 -39.86 69.94 -63.41
CA MET A 1 -40.49 70.74 -62.32
C MET A 1 -42.00 70.46 -62.34
N PRO A 2 -42.75 70.60 -61.25
CA PRO A 2 -42.70 69.84 -59.99
C PRO A 2 -44.12 69.36 -59.52
N ASN A 3 -44.16 68.70 -58.35
CA ASN A 3 -45.32 68.56 -57.41
C ASN A 3 -46.47 67.62 -57.84
N THR A 4 -47.15 66.86 -56.98
CA THR A 4 -47.70 67.23 -55.66
C THR A 4 -48.15 65.99 -54.87
N VAL A 5 -48.17 66.12 -53.55
CA VAL A 5 -48.59 65.18 -52.50
C VAL A 5 -50.11 64.94 -52.49
N THR A 6 -50.56 63.75 -52.08
CA THR A 6 -51.98 63.41 -51.81
C THR A 6 -52.17 62.91 -50.38
N GLU A 7 -53.31 63.29 -49.80
CA GLU A 7 -53.70 63.24 -48.38
C GLU A 7 -54.19 61.86 -47.88
N THR A 8 -54.04 61.65 -46.58
CA THR A 8 -54.56 60.59 -45.67
C THR A 8 -56.09 60.67 -45.45
N PRO A 9 -56.83 59.62 -44.99
CA PRO A 9 -56.78 59.10 -43.58
C PRO A 9 -57.27 57.62 -43.43
N PRO A 10 -57.72 57.12 -42.25
CA PRO A 10 -57.08 56.96 -40.94
C PRO A 10 -56.95 55.46 -40.52
N ASP A 11 -56.40 55.23 -39.32
CA ASP A 11 -56.08 53.92 -38.69
C ASP A 11 -57.17 52.84 -38.78
N GLU A 12 -56.75 51.63 -39.18
CA GLU A 12 -57.53 50.40 -39.04
C GLU A 12 -56.65 49.27 -38.45
N GLU A 13 -57.11 48.76 -37.31
CA GLU A 13 -56.51 47.68 -36.52
C GLU A 13 -56.37 46.39 -37.34
N THR A 14 -55.19 45.77 -37.30
CA THR A 14 -54.99 44.39 -37.76
C THR A 14 -54.87 43.46 -36.54
N PRO A 15 -55.68 42.38 -36.47
CA PRO A 15 -55.59 41.41 -35.40
C PRO A 15 -54.34 40.53 -35.57
N PRO A 16 -53.73 40.03 -34.49
CA PRO A 16 -52.53 39.20 -34.57
C PRO A 16 -52.87 37.82 -35.16
N PRO A 17 -52.01 37.26 -36.03
CA PRO A 17 -52.17 35.89 -36.49
C PRO A 17 -51.82 34.88 -35.38
N ASP A 18 -52.71 33.91 -35.27
CA ASP A 18 -52.71 32.62 -34.56
C ASP A 18 -51.50 32.24 -33.68
N GLY A 19 -51.84 31.86 -32.44
CA GLY A 19 -50.92 31.40 -31.43
C GLY A 19 -50.16 30.14 -31.84
N ASP A 20 -48.84 30.28 -31.90
CA ASP A 20 -47.90 29.17 -31.73
C ASP A 20 -48.10 28.57 -30.34
N THR A 21 -48.73 27.40 -30.29
CA THR A 21 -48.68 26.53 -29.12
C THR A 21 -47.24 26.10 -28.91
N LEU A 22 -46.54 26.76 -27.99
CA LEU A 22 -45.31 26.26 -27.38
C LEU A 22 -45.55 24.81 -26.91
N PRO A 23 -44.68 23.84 -27.23
CA PRO A 23 -44.74 22.55 -26.58
C PRO A 23 -44.59 22.77 -25.07
N PRO A 24 -45.33 22.03 -24.22
CA PRO A 24 -45.19 22.18 -22.78
C PRO A 24 -43.73 21.97 -22.41
N ASP A 25 -43.22 22.85 -21.54
CA ASP A 25 -41.89 22.75 -20.95
C ASP A 25 -41.61 21.29 -20.61
N GLU A 26 -40.68 20.68 -21.35
CA GLU A 26 -40.09 19.41 -20.96
C GLU A 26 -39.36 19.70 -19.65
N GLU A 27 -40.07 19.53 -18.53
CA GLU A 27 -39.49 19.53 -17.19
C GLU A 27 -38.28 18.59 -17.26
N THR A 28 -37.10 19.21 -17.23
CA THR A 28 -35.86 18.47 -17.15
C THR A 28 -35.97 17.66 -15.87
N PRO A 29 -35.99 16.31 -15.93
CA PRO A 29 -36.21 15.53 -14.73
C PRO A 29 -35.13 15.94 -13.73
N PRO A 30 -35.50 16.22 -12.46
CA PRO A 30 -34.52 16.58 -11.45
C PRO A 30 -33.42 15.52 -11.49
N PRO A 31 -32.13 15.91 -11.45
CA PRO A 31 -31.04 14.98 -11.63
C PRO A 31 -31.28 13.83 -10.68
N ALA A 32 -31.56 12.65 -11.25
CA ALA A 32 -31.96 11.47 -10.50
C ALA A 32 -31.00 11.39 -9.32
N ALA A 33 -31.54 11.48 -8.11
CA ALA A 33 -30.77 11.32 -6.90
C ALA A 33 -30.29 9.87 -6.93
N VAL A 34 -29.17 9.64 -7.60
CA VAL A 34 -28.43 8.40 -7.57
C VAL A 34 -27.98 8.32 -6.14
N GLY A 35 -28.81 7.67 -5.32
CA GLY A 35 -28.52 7.23 -3.97
C GLY A 35 -27.26 6.39 -4.08
N ARG A 36 -26.14 7.10 -3.99
CA ARG A 36 -24.82 6.54 -4.22
C ARG A 36 -24.58 5.75 -2.95
N TYR A 37 -24.88 4.46 -2.97
CA TYR A 37 -24.28 3.51 -2.05
C TYR A 37 -22.76 3.65 -2.23
N ARG A 38 -22.17 4.63 -1.52
CA ARG A 38 -20.73 4.78 -1.39
C ARG A 38 -20.32 3.51 -0.68
N ARG A 39 -19.83 2.52 -1.44
CA ARG A 39 -19.10 1.39 -0.86
C ARG A 39 -18.14 1.98 0.16
N TRP A 40 -18.10 1.45 1.38
CA TRP A 40 -17.30 1.98 2.49
C TRP A 40 -15.85 2.33 2.06
N TRP A 41 -15.26 1.53 1.17
CA TRP A 41 -13.96 1.74 0.51
C TRP A 41 -13.80 3.09 -0.21
N SER A 42 -14.88 3.69 -0.69
CA SER A 42 -14.91 5.00 -1.36
C SER A 42 -14.84 6.20 -0.40
N GLY A 43 -14.97 5.98 0.91
CA GLY A 43 -14.83 7.00 1.95
C GLY A 43 -13.46 7.02 2.65
N TRP A 44 -12.45 6.35 2.09
CA TRP A 44 -11.14 6.17 2.75
C TRP A 44 -10.47 7.43 3.29
N PRO A 45 -10.52 8.60 2.63
CA PRO A 45 -9.86 9.77 3.17
C PRO A 45 -10.53 10.30 4.44
N ASP A 46 -11.82 9.99 4.62
CA ASP A 46 -12.60 10.44 5.75
C ASP A 46 -12.42 9.46 6.92
N TRP A 47 -12.61 8.14 6.70
CA TRP A 47 -12.47 7.16 7.78
C TRP A 47 -11.03 6.89 8.23
N SER A 48 -10.02 7.09 7.37
CA SER A 48 -8.61 6.81 7.71
C SER A 48 -8.12 7.57 8.93
N VAL A 49 -8.44 8.86 9.05
CA VAL A 49 -8.02 9.67 10.21
C VAL A 49 -8.75 9.21 11.48
N TYR A 50 -10.04 8.88 11.39
CA TYR A 50 -10.78 8.32 12.53
C TYR A 50 -10.19 6.99 12.99
N LEU A 51 -9.92 6.07 12.07
CA LEU A 51 -9.33 4.77 12.40
C LEU A 51 -7.91 4.91 12.95
N ALA A 52 -7.10 5.85 12.45
CA ALA A 52 -5.78 6.13 13.02
C ALA A 52 -5.86 6.64 14.47
N VAL A 53 -6.84 7.49 14.78
CA VAL A 53 -7.10 7.97 16.15
C VAL A 53 -7.57 6.82 17.05
N VAL A 54 -8.53 6.02 16.59
CA VAL A 54 -9.03 4.86 17.35
C VAL A 54 -7.91 3.86 17.60
N TRP A 55 -7.11 3.54 16.58
CA TRP A 55 -5.96 2.67 16.71
C TRP A 55 -4.96 3.21 17.73
N SER A 56 -4.64 4.51 17.66
CA SER A 56 -3.71 5.14 18.60
C SER A 56 -4.26 5.14 20.03
N ALA A 57 -5.56 5.35 20.22
CA ALA A 57 -6.18 5.28 21.54
C ALA A 57 -6.14 3.86 22.13
N LEU A 58 -6.50 2.85 21.33
CA LEU A 58 -6.52 1.45 21.76
C LEU A 58 -5.10 0.92 22.04
N TYR A 59 -4.16 1.13 21.10
CA TYR A 59 -2.78 0.68 21.26
C TYR A 59 -2.05 1.48 22.36
N GLY A 60 -2.40 2.76 22.54
CA GLY A 60 -1.93 3.58 23.65
C GLY A 60 -2.42 3.10 25.00
N ALA A 61 -3.69 2.68 25.11
CA ALA A 61 -4.23 2.07 26.32
C ALA A 61 -3.57 0.73 26.63
N ALA A 62 -3.34 -0.12 25.62
CA ALA A 62 -2.58 -1.36 25.78
C ALA A 62 -1.13 -1.09 26.22
N SER A 63 -0.48 -0.08 25.63
CA SER A 63 0.88 0.33 26.01
C SER A 63 0.94 0.86 27.44
N LEU A 64 -0.09 1.59 27.88
CA LEU A 64 -0.18 2.05 29.27
C LEU A 64 -0.40 0.88 30.23
N TYR A 65 -1.22 -0.10 29.87
CA TYR A 65 -1.42 -1.33 30.65
C TYR A 65 -0.08 -2.08 30.85
N TRP A 66 0.70 -2.28 29.79
CA TRP A 66 2.03 -2.91 29.91
C TRP A 66 3.02 -2.05 30.71
N ALA A 67 2.96 -0.73 30.58
CA ALA A 67 3.81 0.18 31.36
C ALA A 67 3.53 0.11 32.87
N LEU A 68 2.29 -0.24 33.26
CA LEU A 68 1.87 -0.41 34.64
C LEU A 68 2.10 -1.83 35.18
N GLY A 69 2.83 -2.68 34.44
CA GLY A 69 3.13 -4.06 34.84
C GLY A 69 2.07 -5.08 34.45
N GLY A 70 1.21 -4.75 33.47
CA GLY A 70 0.28 -5.72 32.89
C GLY A 70 0.97 -6.81 32.09
N ASP A 71 0.41 -8.02 32.11
CA ASP A 71 0.96 -9.19 31.44
C ASP A 71 0.85 -9.13 29.90
N GLY A 72 1.57 -10.02 29.22
CA GLY A 72 1.45 -10.20 27.77
C GLY A 72 2.09 -9.07 26.97
N TYR A 73 3.24 -8.54 27.42
CA TYR A 73 4.01 -7.57 26.65
C TYR A 73 4.56 -8.22 25.36
N PRO A 74 4.19 -7.73 24.17
CA PRO A 74 4.46 -8.42 22.91
C PRO A 74 5.93 -8.45 22.50
N PHE A 75 6.80 -7.64 23.11
CA PHE A 75 8.21 -7.54 22.77
C PHE A 75 9.14 -8.04 23.88
N GLU A 76 8.58 -8.80 24.83
CA GLU A 76 9.35 -9.50 25.85
C GLU A 76 10.26 -10.54 25.20
N ARG A 77 11.37 -10.85 25.88
CA ARG A 77 12.32 -11.86 25.40
C ARG A 77 11.64 -13.22 25.32
N VAL A 78 11.52 -13.76 24.12
CA VAL A 78 11.03 -15.13 23.90
C VAL A 78 12.23 -16.10 23.88
N HIS A 79 11.97 -17.40 24.05
CA HIS A 79 12.95 -18.46 23.83
C HIS A 79 13.59 -18.35 22.44
N GLU A 80 14.86 -18.77 22.32
CA GLU A 80 15.70 -18.59 21.12
C GLU A 80 15.02 -19.07 19.83
N ASP A 81 14.28 -20.17 19.89
CA ASP A 81 13.53 -20.77 18.76
C ASP A 81 12.38 -19.88 18.22
N ARG A 82 11.96 -18.87 18.99
CA ARG A 82 10.87 -17.93 18.66
C ARG A 82 11.34 -16.48 18.54
N SER A 83 12.63 -16.21 18.72
CA SER A 83 13.21 -14.87 18.56
C SER A 83 13.15 -14.46 17.09
N SER A 84 12.51 -13.32 16.79
CA SER A 84 12.41 -12.84 15.41
C SER A 84 13.54 -11.87 15.03
N GLY A 85 14.37 -11.43 15.98
CA GLY A 85 15.34 -10.35 15.74
C GLY A 85 14.67 -9.00 15.43
N SER A 86 13.40 -8.82 15.79
CA SER A 86 12.66 -7.56 15.67
C SER A 86 13.38 -6.42 16.40
N ILE A 87 13.24 -5.17 15.95
CA ILE A 87 13.96 -4.02 16.54
C ILE A 87 13.57 -3.74 18.00
N LEU A 88 12.35 -4.11 18.36
CA LEU A 88 11.83 -3.96 19.72
C LEU A 88 12.03 -5.24 20.55
N GLU A 89 12.49 -6.34 19.96
CA GLU A 89 12.73 -7.60 20.67
C GLU A 89 14.24 -7.84 20.84
N PRO A 90 14.73 -8.19 22.05
CA PRO A 90 14.02 -8.20 23.32
C PRO A 90 14.05 -6.81 23.99
N SER A 91 12.90 -6.31 24.45
CA SER A 91 12.85 -5.08 25.24
C SER A 91 12.09 -5.25 26.55
N ARG A 92 12.39 -4.38 27.52
CA ARG A 92 11.72 -4.35 28.80
C ARG A 92 10.48 -3.47 28.69
N ALA A 93 9.33 -4.00 29.11
CA ALA A 93 8.05 -3.27 29.12
C ALA A 93 8.18 -1.91 29.83
N GLU A 94 8.88 -1.87 30.97
CA GLU A 94 9.14 -0.66 31.76
C GLU A 94 9.82 0.48 30.97
N ALA A 95 10.63 0.16 29.96
CA ALA A 95 11.35 1.15 29.17
C ALA A 95 10.58 1.55 27.90
N VAL A 96 10.05 0.57 27.17
CA VAL A 96 9.48 0.81 25.83
C VAL A 96 7.98 1.11 25.89
N ALA A 97 7.22 0.50 26.80
CA ALA A 97 5.78 0.69 26.88
C ALA A 97 5.36 2.14 27.23
N PRO A 98 6.04 2.88 28.14
CA PRO A 98 5.75 4.30 28.36
C PRO A 98 6.00 5.17 27.12
N VAL A 99 7.05 4.85 26.36
CA VAL A 99 7.38 5.58 25.12
C VAL A 99 6.31 5.33 24.06
N LEU A 100 5.85 4.08 23.90
CA LEU A 100 4.74 3.74 23.01
C LEU A 100 3.43 4.41 23.43
N ALA A 101 3.14 4.46 24.73
CA ALA A 101 1.96 5.14 25.27
C ALA A 101 2.00 6.65 24.97
N LEU A 102 3.15 7.31 25.18
CA LEU A 102 3.34 8.72 24.84
C LEU A 102 3.22 8.95 23.33
N PHE A 103 3.85 8.11 22.51
CA PHE A 103 3.75 8.16 21.06
C PHE A 103 2.28 8.07 20.59
N CYS A 104 1.52 7.14 21.16
CA CYS A 104 0.10 6.96 20.86
C CYS A 104 -0.77 8.14 21.33
N ALA A 105 -0.49 8.69 22.52
CA ALA A 105 -1.17 9.87 23.04
C ALA A 105 -0.96 11.09 22.12
N LEU A 106 0.28 11.33 21.69
CA LEU A 106 0.60 12.34 20.67
C LEU A 106 -0.14 12.08 19.36
N GLY A 107 -0.31 10.81 18.98
CA GLY A 107 -1.08 10.38 17.81
C GLY A 107 -2.56 10.73 17.91
N VAL A 108 -3.19 10.50 19.07
CA VAL A 108 -4.57 10.91 19.32
C VAL A 108 -4.70 12.43 19.18
N VAL A 109 -3.81 13.20 19.80
CA VAL A 109 -3.82 14.67 19.69
C VAL A 109 -3.67 15.12 18.24
N ALA A 110 -2.65 14.61 17.54
CA ALA A 110 -2.39 14.95 16.14
C ALA A 110 -3.57 14.60 15.23
N GLY A 111 -4.15 13.40 15.39
CA GLY A 111 -5.29 12.95 14.59
C GLY A 111 -6.56 13.76 14.86
N VAL A 112 -6.84 14.13 16.12
CA VAL A 112 -7.97 15.02 16.46
C VAL A 112 -7.78 16.41 15.87
N MET A 113 -6.54 16.94 15.89
CA MET A 113 -6.24 18.22 15.23
C MET A 113 -6.45 18.14 13.71
N MET A 114 -6.03 17.04 13.06
CA MET A 114 -6.28 16.81 11.63
C MET A 114 -7.78 16.70 11.30
N LEU A 115 -8.58 16.03 12.14
CA LEU A 115 -10.03 15.90 11.96
C LEU A 115 -10.75 17.23 12.06
N LYS A 116 -10.41 18.03 13.08
CA LYS A 116 -11.00 19.35 13.31
C LYS A 116 -10.44 20.43 12.38
N ASN A 117 -9.50 20.09 11.49
CA ASN A 117 -8.71 21.02 10.69
C ASN A 117 -8.11 22.17 11.52
N LEU A 118 -7.73 21.87 12.78
CA LEU A 118 -7.08 22.84 13.66
C LEU A 118 -5.60 22.90 13.33
N GLY A 119 -5.04 24.10 13.22
CA GLY A 119 -3.61 24.26 12.96
C GLY A 119 -3.21 24.06 11.50
N THR A 120 -4.03 24.53 10.55
CA THR A 120 -3.66 24.64 9.13
C THR A 120 -2.56 25.68 8.87
N GLY A 121 -2.22 26.50 9.87
CA GLY A 121 -1.09 27.41 9.85
C GLY A 121 0.24 26.69 9.60
N GLY A 122 1.18 27.36 8.92
CA GLY A 122 2.35 26.72 8.31
C GLY A 122 3.22 25.85 9.24
N ARG A 123 3.46 26.28 10.49
CA ARG A 123 4.28 25.51 11.45
C ARG A 123 3.55 24.29 12.01
N VAL A 124 2.31 24.46 12.47
CA VAL A 124 1.51 23.38 13.05
C VAL A 124 1.21 22.31 12.00
N ARG A 125 0.85 22.72 10.78
CA ARG A 125 0.68 21.82 9.64
C ARG A 125 1.93 20.98 9.38
N LYS A 126 3.12 21.60 9.37
CA LYS A 126 4.39 20.88 9.17
C LYS A 126 4.63 19.86 10.29
N ALA A 127 4.36 20.22 11.55
CA ALA A 127 4.50 19.31 12.69
C ALA A 127 3.55 18.10 12.59
N LEU A 128 2.27 18.33 12.25
CA LEU A 128 1.28 17.27 12.06
C LEU A 128 1.68 16.31 10.92
N LEU A 129 2.14 16.86 9.79
CA LEU A 129 2.63 16.05 8.67
C LEU A 129 3.91 15.29 9.02
N ALA A 130 4.85 15.92 9.74
CA ALA A 130 6.08 15.28 10.18
C ALA A 130 5.77 14.10 11.11
N TYR A 131 4.95 14.33 12.14
CA TYR A 131 4.51 13.26 13.04
C TYR A 131 3.82 12.14 12.26
N GLY A 132 2.83 12.46 11.41
CA GLY A 132 2.05 11.46 10.69
C GLY A 132 2.89 10.62 9.72
N TRP A 133 3.84 11.22 9.00
CA TRP A 133 4.76 10.48 8.13
C TRP A 133 5.79 9.68 8.92
N VAL A 134 6.35 10.22 10.02
CA VAL A 134 7.27 9.48 10.89
C VAL A 134 6.57 8.28 11.53
N ALA A 135 5.37 8.47 12.08
CA ALA A 135 4.53 7.42 12.63
C ALA A 135 4.21 6.36 11.57
N GLY A 136 3.73 6.79 10.40
CA GLY A 136 3.42 5.90 9.29
C GLY A 136 4.62 5.06 8.86
N VAL A 137 5.78 5.69 8.62
CA VAL A 137 7.01 5.00 8.20
C VAL A 137 7.53 4.07 9.29
N ALA A 138 7.57 4.52 10.55
CA ALA A 138 8.08 3.70 11.64
C ALA A 138 7.24 2.43 11.84
N LEU A 139 5.92 2.58 11.91
CA LEU A 139 4.98 1.48 12.15
C LEU A 139 4.85 0.54 10.93
N THR A 140 5.09 1.01 9.70
CA THR A 140 5.00 0.16 8.49
C THR A 140 6.32 -0.46 8.04
N LEU A 141 7.45 0.24 8.21
CA LEU A 141 8.73 -0.14 7.60
C LEU A 141 9.83 -0.46 8.61
N LEU A 142 9.82 0.17 9.80
CA LEU A 142 10.92 0.04 10.77
C LEU A 142 10.64 -0.98 11.87
N ILE A 143 9.43 -0.98 12.42
CA ILE A 143 9.05 -1.85 13.54
C ILE A 143 8.71 -3.28 13.10
N PRO A 144 7.98 -3.50 11.99
CA PRO A 144 7.74 -4.86 11.51
C PRO A 144 9.04 -5.60 11.19
N ASP A 145 8.98 -6.92 11.23
CA ASP A 145 10.08 -7.81 10.88
C ASP A 145 9.71 -8.65 9.64
N TYR A 146 10.48 -9.71 9.37
CA TYR A 146 10.20 -10.64 8.28
C TYR A 146 8.92 -11.45 8.45
N SER A 147 8.24 -11.43 9.60
CA SER A 147 7.05 -12.24 9.87
C SER A 147 5.92 -11.94 8.88
N LEU A 148 5.77 -10.69 8.45
CA LEU A 148 4.80 -10.32 7.41
C LEU A 148 5.14 -10.96 6.06
N LEU A 149 6.43 -11.01 5.73
CA LEU A 149 6.92 -11.65 4.50
C LEU A 149 6.80 -13.17 4.58
N GLY A 150 7.12 -13.76 5.73
CA GLY A 150 6.93 -15.18 6.02
C GLY A 150 5.47 -15.57 5.88
N LEU A 151 4.54 -14.83 6.50
CA LEU A 151 3.11 -15.08 6.32
C LEU A 151 2.69 -14.98 4.86
N LEU A 152 3.17 -13.99 4.12
CA LEU A 152 2.86 -13.86 2.70
C LEU A 152 3.38 -15.06 1.90
N ALA A 153 4.64 -15.45 2.10
CA ALA A 153 5.29 -16.56 1.40
C ALA A 153 4.62 -17.91 1.72
N PHE A 154 4.26 -18.13 2.99
CA PHE A 154 3.61 -19.36 3.45
C PHE A 154 2.08 -19.31 3.36
N SER A 155 1.47 -18.18 3.00
CA SER A 155 0.01 -18.05 2.91
C SER A 155 -0.68 -19.11 2.04
N PRO A 156 -0.12 -19.56 0.88
CA PRO A 156 -0.74 -20.64 0.12
C PRO A 156 -0.74 -21.96 0.89
N ALA A 157 0.36 -22.26 1.60
CA ALA A 157 0.46 -23.45 2.44
C ALA A 157 -0.48 -23.38 3.65
N LEU A 158 -0.60 -22.21 4.29
CA LEU A 158 -1.54 -21.97 5.38
C LEU A 158 -3.00 -22.06 4.93
N LEU A 159 -3.33 -21.60 3.73
CA LEU A 159 -4.67 -21.79 3.16
C LEU A 159 -4.96 -23.27 2.97
N VAL A 160 -4.04 -24.04 2.39
CA VAL A 160 -4.18 -25.50 2.28
C VAL A 160 -4.38 -26.11 3.67
N PHE A 161 -3.55 -25.76 4.67
CA PHE A 161 -3.69 -26.23 6.05
C PHE A 161 -5.09 -26.01 6.62
N VAL A 162 -5.61 -24.78 6.51
CA VAL A 162 -6.93 -24.43 7.07
C VAL A 162 -8.03 -25.28 6.44
N PHE A 163 -7.91 -25.65 5.16
CA PHE A 163 -8.91 -26.45 4.46
C PHE A 163 -8.70 -27.97 4.57
N THR A 164 -7.46 -28.44 4.71
CA THR A 164 -7.12 -29.87 4.66
C THR A 164 -6.67 -30.45 6.00
N GLY A 165 -6.32 -29.61 6.97
CA GLY A 165 -5.64 -30.01 8.20
C GLY A 165 -4.18 -30.44 8.01
N VAL A 166 -3.61 -30.23 6.82
CA VAL A 166 -2.25 -30.65 6.43
C VAL A 166 -1.49 -29.42 5.93
N PRO A 167 -0.41 -28.96 6.61
CA PRO A 167 0.83 -29.71 6.73
C PRO A 167 1.28 -29.93 8.19
N GLY A 168 1.41 -31.21 8.56
CA GLY A 168 2.23 -31.63 9.71
C GLY A 168 1.70 -31.25 11.10
N PRO A 169 2.44 -31.64 12.17
CA PRO A 169 2.03 -31.51 13.58
C PRO A 169 2.27 -30.11 14.17
N GLN A 170 2.37 -29.06 13.36
CA GLN A 170 2.71 -27.71 13.84
C GLN A 170 1.44 -26.98 14.30
N ASP A 171 1.42 -26.54 15.55
CA ASP A 171 0.25 -25.87 16.12
C ASP A 171 0.16 -24.42 15.60
N MET A 172 -1.04 -23.91 15.34
CA MET A 172 -1.18 -22.53 14.81
C MET A 172 -0.65 -21.48 15.79
N GLY A 173 -0.63 -21.81 17.09
CA GLY A 173 -0.02 -20.98 18.13
C GLY A 173 1.51 -20.83 17.97
N ASP A 174 2.19 -21.78 17.33
CA ASP A 174 3.64 -21.68 17.06
C ASP A 174 3.92 -20.77 15.86
N ILE A 175 3.01 -20.71 14.90
CA ILE A 175 3.15 -19.89 13.70
C ILE A 175 2.66 -18.46 13.94
N MET A 176 1.57 -18.29 14.68
CA MET A 176 0.93 -17.00 15.00
C MET A 176 0.94 -16.70 16.50
N TYR A 177 2.12 -16.77 17.12
CA TYR A 177 2.26 -16.34 18.51
C TYR A 177 2.09 -14.82 18.66
N TRP A 178 1.81 -14.40 19.89
CA TRP A 178 1.36 -13.05 20.23
C TRP A 178 2.20 -11.92 19.63
N HIS A 179 3.53 -12.06 19.60
CA HIS A 179 4.44 -11.10 18.99
C HIS A 179 4.11 -10.84 17.50
N ARG A 180 3.99 -11.91 16.70
CA ARG A 180 3.69 -11.81 15.26
C ARG A 180 2.34 -11.17 15.02
N GLY A 181 1.33 -11.57 15.79
CA GLY A 181 0.00 -10.95 15.76
C GLY A 181 0.06 -9.45 16.10
N ASN A 182 0.83 -9.07 17.12
CA ASN A 182 1.02 -7.68 17.50
C ASN A 182 1.72 -6.86 16.40
N LEU A 183 2.72 -7.42 15.71
CA LEU A 183 3.35 -6.75 14.58
C LEU A 183 2.37 -6.48 13.43
N MET A 184 1.37 -7.34 13.22
CA MET A 184 0.30 -7.05 12.25
C MET A 184 -0.57 -5.88 12.70
N ILE A 185 -0.90 -5.79 14.00
CA ILE A 185 -1.66 -4.66 14.57
C ILE A 185 -0.87 -3.35 14.37
N VAL A 186 0.43 -3.37 14.65
CA VAL A 186 1.35 -2.25 14.45
C VAL A 186 1.42 -1.85 12.96
N PHE A 187 1.57 -2.82 12.07
CA PHE A 187 1.62 -2.61 10.63
C PHE A 187 0.33 -1.95 10.10
N ILE A 188 -0.84 -2.44 10.55
CA ILE A 188 -2.15 -1.84 10.20
C ILE A 188 -2.21 -0.40 10.71
N GLY A 189 -1.78 -0.15 11.96
CA GLY A 189 -1.68 1.21 12.52
C GLY A 189 -0.85 2.15 11.65
N GLY A 190 0.29 1.66 11.17
CA GLY A 190 1.13 2.40 10.24
C GLY A 190 0.45 2.73 8.92
N LEU A 191 -0.24 1.77 8.29
CA LEU A 191 -0.99 1.99 7.06
C LEU A 191 -2.11 3.03 7.26
N LEU A 192 -2.79 2.98 8.40
CA LEU A 192 -3.80 3.98 8.78
C LEU A 192 -3.19 5.38 8.92
N TRP A 193 -2.03 5.50 9.57
CA TRP A 193 -1.31 6.77 9.70
C TRP A 193 -0.82 7.31 8.36
N VAL A 194 -0.30 6.46 7.46
CA VAL A 194 0.06 6.85 6.09
C VAL A 194 -1.17 7.37 5.34
N ALA A 195 -2.29 6.65 5.38
CA ALA A 195 -3.52 7.05 4.71
C ALA A 195 -4.08 8.38 5.27
N ALA A 196 -4.16 8.50 6.60
CA ALA A 196 -4.63 9.69 7.30
C ALA A 196 -3.76 10.92 6.96
N THR A 197 -2.43 10.76 7.01
CA THR A 197 -1.47 11.82 6.71
C THR A 197 -1.56 12.25 5.25
N LEU A 198 -1.66 11.29 4.32
CA LEU A 198 -1.82 11.57 2.90
C LEU A 198 -3.15 12.30 2.60
N ALA A 199 -4.24 11.90 3.24
CA ALA A 199 -5.53 12.58 3.11
C ALA A 199 -5.46 14.02 3.62
N TYR A 200 -4.88 14.23 4.81
CA TYR A 200 -4.68 15.56 5.39
C TYR A 200 -3.75 16.44 4.53
N GLN A 201 -2.65 15.87 4.01
CA GLN A 201 -1.72 16.57 3.13
C GLN A 201 -2.40 17.05 1.85
N ARG A 202 -3.19 16.19 1.20
CA ARG A 202 -3.93 16.53 -0.02
C ARG A 202 -4.97 17.61 0.24
N ARG A 203 -5.76 17.47 1.31
CA ARG A 203 -6.78 18.43 1.72
C ARG A 203 -6.17 19.81 1.98
N THR A 204 -5.08 19.87 2.75
CA THR A 204 -4.41 21.15 3.07
C THR A 204 -3.60 21.74 1.91
N ASN A 205 -3.27 20.96 0.88
CA ASN A 205 -2.66 21.44 -0.35
C ASN A 205 -3.70 21.89 -1.41
N GLY A 206 -5.01 21.81 -1.12
CA GLY A 206 -6.06 22.09 -2.11
C GLY A 206 -6.09 21.09 -3.27
N GLN A 207 -5.55 19.89 -3.08
CA GLN A 207 -5.59 18.80 -4.05
C GLN A 207 -6.84 17.95 -3.85
N CYS A 208 -7.30 17.28 -4.91
CA CYS A 208 -8.34 16.27 -4.77
C CYS A 208 -7.86 15.18 -3.79
N VAL A 209 -8.57 14.99 -2.69
CA VAL A 209 -8.16 14.06 -1.63
C VAL A 209 -8.07 12.61 -2.13
N TYR A 210 -8.89 12.24 -3.12
CA TYR A 210 -8.93 10.90 -3.71
C TYR A 210 -7.80 10.63 -4.70
N CYS A 211 -7.63 11.49 -5.72
CA CYS A 211 -6.67 11.24 -6.80
C CYS A 211 -5.36 12.02 -6.68
N GLY A 212 -5.27 12.99 -5.76
CA GLY A 212 -4.10 13.85 -5.55
C GLY A 212 -3.88 14.93 -6.62
N ARG A 213 -4.75 15.05 -7.63
CA ARG A 213 -4.64 16.09 -8.67
C ARG A 213 -5.00 17.46 -8.10
N ALA A 214 -4.24 18.49 -8.48
CA ALA A 214 -4.56 19.87 -8.15
C ALA A 214 -5.52 20.45 -9.21
N PRO A 215 -6.51 21.29 -8.83
CA PRO A 215 -7.55 21.80 -9.72
C PRO A 215 -7.05 22.47 -11.01
N HIS A 216 -5.83 23.03 -11.02
CA HIS A 216 -5.27 23.77 -12.17
C HIS A 216 -3.78 23.51 -12.44
N ALA A 217 -3.21 22.42 -11.92
CA ALA A 217 -1.81 22.12 -12.25
C ALA A 217 -1.73 21.57 -13.68
N PRO A 218 -0.89 22.15 -14.57
CA PRO A 218 -0.60 21.52 -15.85
C PRO A 218 -0.03 20.12 -15.56
N GLY A 219 -0.43 19.12 -16.36
CA GLY A 219 -0.01 17.70 -16.25
C GLY A 219 1.47 17.44 -16.50
N ARG A 220 2.37 18.27 -15.95
CA ARG A 220 3.82 18.29 -16.20
C ARG A 220 4.53 17.01 -15.76
N TRP A 221 3.85 16.16 -14.98
CA TRP A 221 4.34 14.87 -14.48
C TRP A 221 3.74 13.64 -15.18
N THR A 222 2.91 13.82 -16.20
CA THR A 222 2.21 12.71 -16.88
C THR A 222 2.65 12.53 -18.33
N ASP A 223 3.88 12.87 -18.68
CA ASP A 223 4.45 12.48 -19.98
C ASP A 223 4.52 10.94 -20.07
N PRO A 224 3.73 10.30 -20.96
CA PRO A 224 3.66 8.84 -21.05
C PRO A 224 5.00 8.18 -21.38
N VAL A 225 5.86 8.85 -22.17
CA VAL A 225 7.15 8.32 -22.61
C VAL A 225 8.12 8.27 -21.42
N ARG A 226 8.19 9.35 -20.64
CA ARG A 226 8.99 9.40 -19.41
C ARG A 226 8.49 8.41 -18.38
N LEU A 227 7.18 8.32 -18.15
CA LEU A 227 6.59 7.36 -17.20
C LEU A 227 6.93 5.91 -17.57
N ARG A 228 6.89 5.54 -18.85
CA ARG A 228 7.26 4.20 -19.32
C ARG A 228 8.76 3.94 -19.17
N THR A 229 9.60 4.94 -19.42
CA THR A 229 11.07 4.81 -19.32
C THR A 229 11.51 4.59 -17.87
N TRP A 230 11.02 5.43 -16.95
CA TRP A 230 11.28 5.26 -15.52
C TRP A 230 10.64 3.97 -14.97
N GLY A 231 9.44 3.61 -15.45
CA GLY A 231 8.79 2.36 -15.09
C GLY A 231 9.64 1.15 -15.46
N ARG A 232 10.21 1.14 -16.66
CA ARG A 232 11.12 0.07 -17.12
C ARG A 232 12.39 0.00 -16.27
N ARG A 233 12.99 1.13 -15.91
CA ARG A 233 14.16 1.16 -15.01
C ARG A 233 13.83 0.61 -13.63
N ALA A 234 12.70 1.00 -13.06
CA ALA A 234 12.26 0.51 -11.75
C ALA A 234 11.98 -1.00 -11.78
N VAL A 235 11.33 -1.51 -12.83
CA VAL A 235 11.12 -2.96 -13.01
C VAL A 235 12.45 -3.70 -13.12
N TRP A 236 13.40 -3.21 -13.93
CA TRP A 236 14.71 -3.87 -14.03
C TRP A 236 15.45 -3.85 -12.71
N LEU A 237 15.42 -2.75 -11.97
CA LEU A 237 16.05 -2.68 -10.65
C LEU A 237 15.41 -3.69 -9.68
N ALA A 238 14.08 -3.81 -9.69
CA ALA A 238 13.36 -4.80 -8.89
C ALA A 238 13.76 -6.23 -9.26
N VAL A 239 13.77 -6.57 -10.55
CA VAL A 239 14.13 -7.93 -11.02
C VAL A 239 15.59 -8.26 -10.72
N LEU A 240 16.52 -7.34 -11.01
CA LEU A 240 17.94 -7.58 -10.76
C LEU A 240 18.25 -7.75 -9.28
N SER A 241 17.50 -7.08 -8.40
CA SER A 241 17.68 -7.20 -6.95
C SER A 241 17.31 -8.57 -6.38
N THR A 242 16.52 -9.40 -7.08
CA THR A 242 16.20 -10.76 -6.63
C THR A 242 17.29 -11.78 -6.97
N LEU A 243 18.09 -11.52 -8.00
CA LEU A 243 19.04 -12.49 -8.53
C LEU A 243 20.02 -13.04 -7.50
N PRO A 244 20.64 -12.23 -6.60
CA PRO A 244 21.56 -12.78 -5.61
C PRO A 244 20.90 -13.75 -4.64
N TYR A 245 19.63 -13.50 -4.29
CA TYR A 245 18.86 -14.40 -3.43
C TYR A 245 18.53 -15.70 -4.18
N ASP A 246 18.08 -15.60 -5.42
CA ASP A 246 17.72 -16.79 -6.21
C ASP A 246 18.96 -17.66 -6.50
N ILE A 247 20.11 -17.04 -6.85
CA ILE A 247 21.38 -17.73 -7.10
C ILE A 247 21.87 -18.49 -5.87
N THR A 248 21.82 -17.87 -4.68
CA THR A 248 22.26 -18.52 -3.44
C THR A 248 21.39 -19.73 -3.10
N ARG A 249 20.06 -19.62 -3.22
CA ARG A 249 19.14 -20.75 -2.97
C ARG A 249 19.33 -21.89 -3.96
N ILE A 250 19.54 -21.59 -5.24
CA ILE A 250 19.83 -22.59 -6.28
C ILE A 250 21.18 -23.26 -5.99
N ALA A 251 22.22 -22.49 -5.66
CA ALA A 251 23.55 -23.02 -5.34
C ALA A 251 23.48 -24.03 -4.19
N TRP A 252 22.81 -23.67 -3.09
CA TRP A 252 22.68 -24.55 -1.92
C TRP A 252 21.93 -25.83 -2.24
N TYR A 253 20.84 -25.75 -3.02
CA TYR A 253 20.08 -26.92 -3.44
C TYR A 253 20.94 -27.91 -4.25
N PHE A 254 21.86 -27.42 -5.08
CA PHE A 254 22.80 -28.25 -5.84
C PHE A 254 24.08 -28.62 -5.07
N GLY A 255 24.15 -28.34 -3.76
CA GLY A 255 25.29 -28.72 -2.92
C GLY A 255 26.49 -27.77 -2.99
N TRP A 256 26.31 -26.54 -3.49
CA TRP A 256 27.37 -25.52 -3.51
C TRP A 256 27.23 -24.60 -2.29
N PRO A 257 28.19 -24.54 -1.36
CA PRO A 257 28.11 -23.78 -0.10
C PRO A 257 28.36 -22.27 -0.33
N LEU A 258 27.62 -21.64 -1.23
CA LEU A 258 27.84 -20.25 -1.60
C LEU A 258 27.51 -19.31 -0.44
N GLY A 259 28.55 -18.75 0.20
CA GLY A 259 28.40 -17.79 1.29
C GLY A 259 28.03 -18.40 2.64
N ILE A 260 28.19 -19.71 2.80
CA ILE A 260 28.00 -20.48 4.04
C ILE A 260 29.15 -21.48 4.21
N THR A 261 29.26 -22.12 5.38
CA THR A 261 30.25 -23.20 5.58
C THR A 261 29.74 -24.54 5.04
N ASP A 262 30.66 -25.46 4.75
CA ASP A 262 30.34 -26.82 4.32
C ASP A 262 29.55 -27.58 5.41
N GLU A 263 29.88 -27.35 6.69
CA GLU A 263 29.18 -27.95 7.82
C GLU A 263 27.72 -27.49 7.88
N PHE A 264 27.45 -26.20 7.65
CA PHE A 264 26.10 -25.66 7.64
C PHE A 264 25.29 -26.18 6.45
N LEU A 265 25.91 -26.28 5.28
CA LEU A 265 25.24 -26.89 4.12
C LEU A 265 24.87 -28.36 4.39
N LYS A 266 25.76 -29.11 5.05
CA LYS A 266 25.49 -30.50 5.43
C LYS A 266 24.33 -30.58 6.43
N GLU A 267 24.29 -29.70 7.43
CA GLU A 267 23.15 -29.60 8.35
C GLU A 267 21.82 -29.35 7.61
N MET A 268 21.84 -28.48 6.58
CA MET A 268 20.66 -28.24 5.73
C MET A 268 20.25 -29.48 4.91
N GLN A 269 21.21 -30.31 4.49
CA GLN A 269 20.94 -31.57 3.78
C GLN A 269 20.38 -32.64 4.71
N ASP A 270 20.88 -32.69 5.95
CA ASP A 270 20.44 -33.64 6.97
C ASP A 270 19.06 -33.25 7.56
N THR A 271 18.67 -31.97 7.44
CA THR A 271 17.37 -31.46 7.89
C THR A 271 16.28 -31.69 6.84
N PRO A 272 15.22 -32.47 7.14
CA PRO A 272 14.17 -32.77 6.17
C PRO A 272 13.50 -31.52 5.59
N ASN A 273 13.33 -31.48 4.27
CA ASN A 273 12.63 -30.43 3.50
C ASN A 273 13.30 -29.03 3.48
N MET A 274 14.43 -28.82 4.16
CA MET A 274 14.99 -27.48 4.32
C MET A 274 15.51 -26.90 2.99
N LEU A 275 16.21 -27.71 2.19
CA LEU A 275 16.69 -27.30 0.87
C LEU A 275 15.54 -27.15 -0.13
N GLU A 276 14.52 -28.01 -0.09
CA GLU A 276 13.34 -27.91 -0.94
C GLU A 276 12.57 -26.62 -0.66
N ILE A 277 12.39 -26.24 0.62
CA ILE A 277 11.76 -24.97 1.00
C ILE A 277 12.61 -23.79 0.50
N GLY A 278 13.93 -23.85 0.67
CA GLY A 278 14.85 -22.83 0.17
C GLY A 278 14.73 -22.63 -1.34
N LEU A 279 14.70 -23.72 -2.12
CA LEU A 279 14.51 -23.70 -3.56
C LEU A 279 13.12 -23.17 -3.93
N ALA A 280 12.06 -23.62 -3.25
CA ALA A 280 10.70 -23.15 -3.49
C ALA A 280 10.56 -21.64 -3.29
N LEU A 281 11.21 -21.08 -2.26
CA LEU A 281 11.27 -19.62 -2.05
C LEU A 281 12.00 -18.91 -3.20
N GLY A 282 13.09 -19.48 -3.71
CA GLY A 282 13.79 -18.97 -4.91
C GLY A 282 12.89 -18.99 -6.15
N VAL A 283 12.15 -20.07 -6.37
CA VAL A 283 11.18 -20.17 -7.49
C VAL A 283 10.06 -19.13 -7.35
N VAL A 284 9.49 -18.97 -6.15
CA VAL A 284 8.45 -17.96 -5.88
C VAL A 284 8.99 -16.55 -6.12
N SER A 285 10.23 -16.26 -5.70
CA SER A 285 10.92 -15.01 -5.96
C SER A 285 11.09 -14.75 -7.46
N THR A 286 11.59 -15.73 -8.22
CA THR A 286 11.71 -15.64 -9.69
C THR A 286 10.35 -15.43 -10.38
N LEU A 287 9.30 -16.13 -9.95
CA LEU A 287 7.94 -15.92 -10.44
C LEU A 287 7.43 -14.51 -10.10
N GLY A 288 7.73 -13.99 -8.91
CA GLY A 288 7.45 -12.61 -8.51
C GLY A 288 8.16 -11.58 -9.40
N SER A 289 9.41 -11.85 -9.79
CA SER A 289 10.16 -11.04 -10.75
C SER A 289 9.52 -11.06 -12.15
N LEU A 290 9.08 -12.23 -12.63
CA LEU A 290 8.32 -12.33 -13.86
C LEU A 290 7.00 -11.55 -13.77
N LEU A 291 6.30 -11.62 -12.64
CA LEU A 291 5.09 -10.86 -12.39
C LEU A 291 5.32 -9.35 -12.40
N THR A 292 6.44 -8.90 -11.82
CA THR A 292 6.87 -7.50 -11.79
C THR A 292 7.09 -6.95 -13.20
N HIS A 293 7.62 -7.75 -14.12
CA HIS A 293 7.75 -7.38 -15.53
C HIS A 293 6.40 -7.05 -16.19
N GLY A 294 5.30 -7.64 -15.70
CA GLY A 294 3.93 -7.32 -16.11
C GLY A 294 3.56 -5.86 -15.94
N LEU A 295 4.17 -5.15 -14.98
CA LEU A 295 3.92 -3.72 -14.76
C LEU A 295 4.38 -2.84 -15.93
N VAL A 296 5.21 -3.34 -16.84
CA VAL A 296 5.67 -2.59 -18.04
C VAL A 296 5.33 -3.30 -19.35
N ALA A 297 4.93 -4.57 -19.30
CA ALA A 297 4.58 -5.36 -20.46
C ALA A 297 3.06 -5.29 -20.76
N GLY A 298 2.70 -5.52 -22.03
CA GLY A 298 1.31 -5.46 -22.49
C GLY A 298 0.38 -6.47 -21.80
N TRP A 299 0.91 -7.59 -21.30
CA TRP A 299 0.11 -8.61 -20.62
C TRP A 299 -0.33 -8.23 -19.20
N GLY A 300 0.31 -7.24 -18.56
CA GLY A 300 -0.18 -6.64 -17.32
C GLY A 300 -1.21 -5.53 -17.56
N GLU A 301 -1.52 -5.22 -18.81
CA GLU A 301 -2.52 -4.22 -19.22
C GLU A 301 -3.76 -4.87 -19.84
N VAL A 302 -3.57 -6.00 -20.53
CA VAL A 302 -4.60 -6.81 -21.19
C VAL A 302 -4.33 -8.27 -20.86
N TRP A 303 -5.38 -9.02 -20.51
CA TRP A 303 -5.26 -10.43 -20.18
C TRP A 303 -4.63 -11.22 -21.33
N PRO A 304 -3.52 -11.95 -21.08
CA PRO A 304 -2.80 -12.67 -22.13
C PRO A 304 -3.59 -13.88 -22.63
N ARG A 305 -3.22 -14.37 -23.82
CA ARG A 305 -3.97 -15.42 -24.53
C ARG A 305 -4.04 -16.77 -23.80
N TRP A 306 -3.11 -17.04 -22.89
CA TRP A 306 -3.09 -18.25 -22.05
C TRP A 306 -4.12 -18.21 -20.91
N VAL A 307 -4.64 -17.03 -20.55
CA VAL A 307 -5.76 -16.91 -19.61
C VAL A 307 -7.08 -16.98 -20.38
N TRP A 308 -7.45 -18.21 -20.75
CA TRP A 308 -8.53 -18.52 -21.68
C TRP A 308 -9.88 -17.86 -21.36
N TRP A 309 -10.28 -17.75 -20.09
CA TRP A 309 -11.58 -17.18 -19.68
C TRP A 309 -11.68 -15.64 -19.74
N LYS A 310 -10.55 -14.92 -19.71
CA LYS A 310 -10.50 -13.44 -19.69
C LYS A 310 -9.73 -12.82 -20.85
N ARG A 311 -9.28 -13.64 -21.79
CA ARG A 311 -8.47 -13.26 -22.95
C ARG A 311 -8.94 -11.97 -23.61
N GLY A 312 -8.01 -11.04 -23.83
CA GLY A 312 -8.25 -9.80 -24.57
C GLY A 312 -9.00 -8.71 -23.80
N ARG A 313 -9.50 -9.00 -22.58
CA ARG A 313 -10.11 -7.96 -21.73
C ARG A 313 -9.04 -7.10 -21.07
N THR A 314 -9.35 -5.82 -20.88
CA THR A 314 -8.48 -4.90 -20.14
C THR A 314 -8.44 -5.28 -18.66
N ILE A 315 -7.23 -5.28 -18.09
CA ILE A 315 -7.05 -5.55 -16.66
C ILE A 315 -7.39 -4.28 -15.88
N HIS A 316 -8.26 -4.42 -14.87
CA HIS A 316 -8.56 -3.32 -13.96
C HIS A 316 -7.28 -2.96 -13.17
N PRO A 317 -6.83 -1.68 -13.12
CA PRO A 317 -5.52 -1.33 -12.59
C PRO A 317 -5.26 -1.81 -11.15
N ALA A 318 -6.29 -1.80 -10.31
CA ALA A 318 -6.21 -2.28 -8.92
C ALA A 318 -5.76 -3.75 -8.81
N THR A 319 -5.99 -4.58 -9.82
CA THR A 319 -5.59 -6.00 -9.86
C THR A 319 -4.07 -6.16 -9.78
N ALA A 320 -3.31 -5.22 -10.35
CA ALA A 320 -1.85 -5.22 -10.27
C ALA A 320 -1.35 -4.35 -9.10
N VAL A 321 -1.98 -3.20 -8.89
CA VAL A 321 -1.50 -2.18 -7.93
C VAL A 321 -1.63 -2.61 -6.48
N VAL A 322 -2.73 -3.26 -6.10
CA VAL A 322 -2.94 -3.69 -4.71
C VAL A 322 -1.94 -4.77 -4.30
N PRO A 323 -1.79 -5.91 -5.00
CA PRO A 323 -0.83 -6.93 -4.59
C PRO A 323 0.62 -6.45 -4.73
N ALA A 324 0.98 -5.76 -5.82
CA ALA A 324 2.35 -5.27 -5.99
C ALA A 324 2.71 -4.21 -4.94
N GLY A 325 1.77 -3.33 -4.58
CA GLY A 325 1.95 -2.35 -3.52
C GLY A 325 2.09 -3.01 -2.14
N PHE A 326 1.31 -4.05 -1.86
CA PHE A 326 1.42 -4.81 -0.61
C PHE A 326 2.78 -5.50 -0.49
N VAL A 327 3.20 -6.25 -1.52
CA VAL A 327 4.51 -6.91 -1.57
C VAL A 327 5.65 -5.89 -1.42
N ALA A 328 5.55 -4.75 -2.12
CA ALA A 328 6.56 -3.69 -2.06
C ALA A 328 6.79 -3.18 -0.63
N VAL A 329 5.72 -3.00 0.15
CA VAL A 329 5.81 -2.52 1.53
C VAL A 329 6.33 -3.61 2.46
N VAL A 330 5.88 -4.86 2.31
CA VAL A 330 6.25 -5.98 3.19
C VAL A 330 7.70 -6.44 3.01
N LEU A 331 8.28 -6.26 1.83
CA LEU A 331 9.69 -6.62 1.56
C LEU A 331 10.70 -5.75 2.32
N ILE A 332 10.37 -4.47 2.54
CA ILE A 332 11.31 -3.50 3.13
C ILE A 332 11.69 -3.87 4.57
N PRO A 333 10.75 -4.16 5.50
CA PRO A 333 11.08 -4.64 6.84
C PRO A 333 12.02 -5.85 6.86
N GLY A 334 11.74 -6.85 6.03
CA GLY A 334 12.58 -8.05 5.93
C GLY A 334 14.02 -7.73 5.50
N GLY A 335 14.18 -6.86 4.51
CA GLY A 335 15.51 -6.44 4.06
C GLY A 335 16.24 -5.58 5.08
N LEU A 336 15.55 -4.70 5.81
CA LEU A 336 16.15 -3.90 6.87
C LEU A 336 16.61 -4.77 8.05
N MET A 337 15.85 -5.82 8.37
CA MET A 337 16.27 -6.82 9.34
C MET A 337 17.51 -7.59 8.87
N ALA A 338 17.56 -7.97 7.59
CA ALA A 338 18.72 -8.63 7.01
C ALA A 338 20.02 -7.79 7.11
N VAL A 339 19.92 -6.46 7.06
CA VAL A 339 21.07 -5.57 7.32
C VAL A 339 21.58 -5.71 8.75
N ARG A 340 20.68 -5.86 9.73
CA ARG A 340 21.05 -5.97 11.15
C ARG A 340 21.63 -7.34 11.50
N GLY A 341 21.15 -8.40 10.84
CA GLY A 341 21.66 -9.77 10.97
C GLY A 341 22.74 -10.13 9.94
N PHE A 342 23.41 -9.15 9.34
CA PHE A 342 24.45 -9.40 8.36
C PHE A 342 25.75 -9.84 9.05
N GLU A 343 26.24 -11.02 8.66
CA GLU A 343 27.52 -11.56 9.12
C GLU A 343 28.42 -11.89 7.94
N LEU A 344 29.67 -11.43 7.99
CA LEU A 344 30.59 -11.59 6.86
C LEU A 344 30.97 -13.05 6.61
N GLY A 345 31.08 -13.86 7.67
CA GLY A 345 31.47 -15.28 7.59
C GLY A 345 30.37 -16.19 7.03
N SER A 346 29.11 -15.76 7.07
CA SER A 346 27.92 -16.51 6.65
C SER A 346 27.01 -15.62 5.78
N TRP A 347 27.62 -14.74 4.97
CA TRP A 347 26.91 -13.70 4.23
C TRP A 347 25.82 -14.23 3.31
N GLY A 348 25.89 -15.50 2.88
CA GLY A 348 24.86 -16.14 2.06
C GLY A 348 23.51 -16.27 2.76
N ILE A 349 23.46 -16.27 4.10
CA ILE A 349 22.23 -16.40 4.89
C ILE A 349 21.37 -15.14 4.78
N THR A 350 21.93 -13.97 5.06
CA THR A 350 21.19 -12.70 5.16
C THR A 350 21.61 -11.66 4.11
N GLY A 351 22.83 -11.74 3.59
CA GLY A 351 23.38 -10.78 2.62
C GLY A 351 22.50 -10.56 1.39
N PRO A 352 22.07 -11.61 0.67
CA PRO A 352 21.16 -11.44 -0.46
C PRO A 352 19.81 -10.80 -0.10
N ALA A 353 19.30 -11.05 1.12
CA ALA A 353 18.02 -10.51 1.59
C ALA A 353 18.08 -9.00 1.87
N ILE A 354 19.25 -8.40 2.06
CA ILE A 354 19.42 -6.93 2.16
C ILE A 354 18.83 -6.22 0.93
N LEU A 355 18.96 -6.86 -0.24
CA LEU A 355 18.42 -6.33 -1.49
C LEU A 355 16.90 -6.32 -1.55
N TRP A 356 16.18 -6.95 -0.61
CA TRP A 356 14.73 -6.83 -0.50
C TRP A 356 14.28 -5.38 -0.25
N VAL A 357 15.10 -4.54 0.39
CA VAL A 357 14.81 -3.10 0.50
C VAL A 357 14.80 -2.43 -0.88
N VAL A 358 15.80 -2.76 -1.71
CA VAL A 358 15.90 -2.26 -3.08
C VAL A 358 14.75 -2.80 -3.92
N TRP A 359 14.44 -4.09 -3.79
CA TRP A 359 13.32 -4.74 -4.46
C TRP A 359 11.99 -4.07 -4.13
N GLY A 360 11.68 -3.93 -2.83
CA GLY A 360 10.45 -3.32 -2.35
C GLY A 360 10.30 -1.86 -2.80
N ALA A 361 11.36 -1.06 -2.67
CA ALA A 361 11.35 0.33 -3.13
C ALA A 361 11.15 0.44 -4.66
N ALA A 362 11.90 -0.35 -5.44
CA ALA A 362 11.81 -0.35 -6.89
C ALA A 362 10.43 -0.84 -7.38
N LEU A 363 9.88 -1.88 -6.74
CA LEU A 363 8.53 -2.38 -7.01
C LEU A 363 7.46 -1.34 -6.65
N GLY A 364 7.61 -0.63 -5.53
CA GLY A 364 6.72 0.46 -5.13
C GLY A 364 6.71 1.60 -6.17
N VAL A 365 7.89 2.00 -6.65
CA VAL A 365 8.02 3.00 -7.73
C VAL A 365 7.39 2.48 -9.03
N ALA A 366 7.68 1.24 -9.44
CA ALA A 366 7.10 0.64 -10.64
C ALA A 366 5.56 0.59 -10.55
N THR A 367 5.04 0.23 -9.39
CA THR A 367 3.60 0.17 -9.09
C THR A 367 2.96 1.56 -9.17
N TYR A 368 3.59 2.57 -8.59
CA TYR A 368 3.13 3.95 -8.66
C TYR A 368 3.11 4.47 -10.11
N LEU A 369 4.17 4.22 -10.87
CA LEU A 369 4.25 4.62 -12.28
C LEU A 369 3.23 3.86 -13.16
N TYR A 370 2.98 2.58 -12.89
CA TYR A 370 1.90 1.82 -13.53
C TYR A 370 0.53 2.46 -13.25
N GLN A 371 0.26 2.81 -11.99
CA GLN A 371 -0.99 3.47 -11.60
C GLN A 371 -1.12 4.85 -12.25
N LEU A 372 -0.05 5.64 -12.34
CA LEU A 372 -0.06 6.94 -13.02
C LEU A 372 -0.37 6.82 -14.51
N ARG A 373 0.13 5.78 -15.19
CA ARG A 373 -0.16 5.53 -16.61
C ARG A 373 -1.57 5.01 -16.87
N ARG A 374 -2.15 4.30 -15.89
CA ARG A 374 -3.43 3.59 -16.05
C ARG A 374 -4.62 4.29 -15.39
N ARG A 375 -4.40 5.35 -14.62
CA ARG A 375 -5.49 6.12 -14.00
C ARG A 375 -6.25 6.92 -15.07
N GLY A 376 -7.57 6.74 -15.10
CA GLY A 376 -8.47 7.54 -15.94
C GLY A 376 -9.02 8.77 -15.20
N ALA A 377 -10.18 9.25 -15.67
CA ALA A 377 -10.93 10.33 -15.05
C ALA A 377 -11.30 10.02 -13.60
N CYS A 378 -10.99 10.95 -12.70
CA CYS A 378 -11.36 10.85 -11.30
C CYS A 378 -12.86 11.11 -11.13
N ARG A 379 -13.59 10.14 -10.58
CA ARG A 379 -15.03 10.29 -10.30
C ARG A 379 -15.37 11.38 -9.27
N SER A 380 -14.40 11.84 -8.48
CA SER A 380 -14.62 12.87 -7.45
C SER A 380 -14.34 14.29 -7.91
N CYS A 381 -13.37 14.50 -8.81
CA CYS A 381 -13.02 15.85 -9.29
C CYS A 381 -13.18 16.02 -10.81
N GLY A 382 -13.63 14.98 -11.52
CA GLY A 382 -13.83 14.98 -12.98
C GLY A 382 -12.55 14.92 -13.82
N GLN A 383 -11.37 15.13 -13.22
CA GLN A 383 -10.13 15.29 -14.00
C GLN A 383 -9.55 13.96 -14.52
N GLY A 384 -9.25 13.91 -15.84
CA GLY A 384 -8.72 12.78 -16.62
C GLY A 384 -7.31 12.97 -17.12
#